data_AF-A0A1B6MJM3-F1
#
_entry.id   AF-A0A1B6MJM3-F1
#
_cell.length_a   1.000
_cell.length_b   1.000
_cell.length_c   1.000
_cell.angle_alpha   90.00
_cell.angle_beta   90.00
_cell.angle_gamma   90.00
#
_symmetry.space_group_name_H-M   'P 1'
#
loop_
_entity.id
_entity.type
_entity.pdbx_description
1 polymer ?
#
loop_
_entity_poly.entity_id
_entity_poly.type
_entity_poly.pdbx_seq_one_letter_code
_entity_poly.pdbx_strand_id
1 'polypeptide(L)'
;IVPGVNREEKKSSAAEEPVPFEMKLNITNSEIVFVEDTSQWDSNSVILKSTTVITYRPLVVEKPLSCNLNHCEMFSCVLGMEDETALSIIDPVTVNIEIVLDHDVKTLKVHMVHLSLRLSYHDVRMFSQMLESLPKQTRWARSHSIPQSVDNTRPANFRSQLTKLGALGFTEGDCATALEKCNGQLDDAALWLTQHASPVQETSSDRNSSAVNRSFTVIEVETDSLSMCIIDDCRDADVPLLEMTLGALVLRQ
;
A
#
# COMPACT_ATOMS: atom_id res chain seq x y z
N ILE A 1 31.56 -2.13 -71.54
CA ILE A 1 31.26 -0.90 -70.77
C ILE A 1 29.88 -1.11 -70.17
N VAL A 2 29.84 -1.46 -68.89
CA VAL A 2 28.64 -1.88 -68.13
C VAL A 2 28.16 -0.66 -67.33
N PRO A 3 26.85 -0.37 -67.24
CA PRO A 3 26.37 0.78 -66.49
C PRO A 3 26.47 0.52 -64.98
N GLY A 4 27.08 1.46 -64.26
CA GLY A 4 27.16 1.45 -62.81
C GLY A 4 25.80 1.78 -62.18
N VAL A 5 25.28 0.85 -61.40
CA VAL A 5 24.11 1.05 -60.54
C VAL A 5 24.62 1.73 -59.26
N ASN A 6 24.22 3.00 -59.06
CA ASN A 6 24.36 3.67 -57.77
C ASN A 6 23.45 2.98 -56.75
N ARG A 7 24.07 2.32 -55.78
CA ARG A 7 23.40 1.77 -54.59
C ARG A 7 23.36 2.89 -53.55
N GLU A 8 22.20 3.54 -53.42
CA GLU A 8 21.93 4.42 -52.28
C GLU A 8 21.92 3.55 -51.01
N GLU A 9 22.90 3.78 -50.14
CA GLU A 9 22.91 3.25 -48.78
C GLU A 9 21.75 3.88 -48.01
N LYS A 10 20.66 3.11 -47.90
CA LYS A 10 19.52 3.42 -47.05
C LYS A 10 19.99 3.36 -45.60
N LYS A 11 20.39 4.51 -45.06
CA LYS A 11 20.69 4.74 -43.65
C LYS A 11 19.53 4.18 -42.82
N SER A 12 19.76 3.07 -42.14
CA SER A 12 18.81 2.46 -41.21
C SER A 12 18.39 3.52 -40.19
N SER A 13 17.09 3.75 -40.08
CA SER A 13 16.47 4.63 -39.09
C SER A 13 17.08 4.40 -37.72
N ALA A 14 17.58 5.48 -37.12
CA ALA A 14 18.02 5.51 -35.74
C ALA A 14 16.93 4.90 -34.85
N ALA A 15 17.32 3.95 -33.98
CA ALA A 15 16.48 3.60 -32.86
C ALA A 15 16.20 4.90 -32.09
N GLU A 16 14.92 5.23 -31.89
CA GLU A 16 14.54 6.34 -31.01
C GLU A 16 15.14 6.05 -29.63
N GLU A 17 16.19 6.78 -29.26
CA GLU A 17 16.71 6.69 -27.91
C GLU A 17 15.60 7.16 -26.96
N PRO A 18 15.30 6.38 -25.90
CA PRO A 18 14.24 6.73 -24.97
C PRO A 18 14.57 8.08 -24.33
N VAL A 19 13.65 9.04 -24.46
CA VAL A 19 13.81 10.38 -23.89
C VAL A 19 13.98 10.25 -22.37
N PRO A 20 15.04 10.82 -21.77
CA PRO A 20 15.22 10.79 -20.33
C PRO A 20 14.09 11.54 -19.62
N PHE A 21 13.34 10.79 -18.83
CA PHE A 21 12.26 11.28 -17.98
C PHE A 21 12.63 11.08 -16.51
N GLU A 22 12.44 12.12 -15.72
CA GLU A 22 12.53 12.07 -14.26
C GLU A 22 11.30 12.76 -13.67
N MET A 23 10.63 12.09 -12.74
CA MET A 23 9.53 12.65 -11.98
C MET A 23 9.97 12.85 -10.54
N LYS A 24 9.87 14.08 -10.04
CA LYS A 24 10.08 14.42 -8.64
C LYS A 24 8.80 14.99 -8.05
N LEU A 25 8.22 14.26 -7.10
CA LEU A 25 7.03 14.66 -6.35
C LEU A 25 7.45 15.04 -4.93
N ASN A 26 7.11 16.26 -4.51
CA ASN A 26 7.34 16.75 -3.16
C ASN A 26 5.99 16.98 -2.48
N ILE A 27 5.78 16.32 -1.35
CA ILE A 27 4.57 16.38 -0.54
C ILE A 27 4.97 16.90 0.83
N THR A 28 4.64 18.15 1.12
CA THR A 28 4.86 18.78 2.43
C THR A 28 3.67 18.50 3.34
N ASN A 29 3.91 18.38 4.65
CA ASN A 29 2.87 18.10 5.66
C ASN A 29 2.03 16.87 5.31
N SER A 30 2.69 15.79 4.88
CA SER A 30 2.04 14.52 4.61
C SER A 30 1.72 13.84 5.94
N GLU A 31 0.47 13.41 6.09
CA GLU A 31 0.02 12.58 7.21
C GLU A 31 -0.54 11.28 6.67
N ILE A 32 0.00 10.16 7.14
CA ILE A 32 -0.49 8.82 6.83
C ILE A 32 -1.11 8.27 8.11
N VAL A 33 -2.41 8.00 8.05
CA VAL A 33 -3.19 7.52 9.20
C VAL A 33 -3.52 6.05 9.02
N PHE A 34 -3.08 5.22 9.94
CA PHE A 34 -3.46 3.81 10.06
C PHE A 34 -4.48 3.69 11.16
N VAL A 35 -5.67 3.17 10.85
CA VAL A 35 -6.77 3.01 11.79
C VAL A 35 -6.97 1.53 12.06
N GLU A 36 -7.12 1.14 13.33
CA GLU A 36 -7.30 -0.27 13.72
C GLU A 36 -8.63 -0.82 13.17
N ASP A 37 -9.71 -0.07 13.33
CA ASP A 37 -11.06 -0.41 12.88
C ASP A 37 -11.76 0.82 12.28
N THR A 38 -11.94 0.80 10.95
CA THR A 38 -12.59 1.89 10.20
C THR A 38 -14.10 2.02 10.47
N SER A 39 -14.72 1.06 11.17
CA SER A 39 -16.14 1.13 11.52
C SER A 39 -16.41 1.97 12.79
N GLN A 40 -15.36 2.30 13.55
CA GLN A 40 -15.43 3.05 14.79
C GLN A 40 -14.72 4.39 14.64
N TRP A 41 -15.34 5.46 15.15
CA TRP A 41 -14.82 6.82 15.05
C TRP A 41 -13.75 7.12 16.11
N ASP A 42 -13.79 6.41 17.23
CA ASP A 42 -12.87 6.43 18.37
C ASP A 42 -11.87 5.26 18.31
N SER A 43 -11.56 4.78 17.11
CA SER A 43 -10.60 3.69 16.92
C SER A 43 -9.17 4.14 17.20
N ASN A 44 -8.37 3.24 17.75
CA ASN A 44 -6.94 3.44 17.90
C ASN A 44 -6.31 3.65 16.52
N SER A 45 -5.41 4.62 16.45
CA SER A 45 -4.77 5.01 15.21
C SER A 45 -3.30 5.31 15.41
N VAL A 46 -2.54 5.08 14.34
CA VAL A 46 -1.16 5.50 14.23
C VAL A 46 -1.07 6.55 13.14
N ILE A 47 -0.48 7.69 13.46
CA ILE A 47 -0.30 8.80 12.53
C ILE A 47 1.18 8.97 12.25
N LEU A 48 1.57 8.85 10.99
CA LEU A 48 2.91 9.15 10.51
C LEU A 48 2.91 10.50 9.80
N LYS A 49 3.64 11.48 10.36
CA LYS A 49 3.77 12.82 9.81
C LYS A 49 5.15 12.98 9.17
N SER A 50 5.23 13.53 7.96
CA SER A 50 6.52 13.79 7.30
C SER A 50 6.41 14.79 6.15
N THR A 51 7.56 15.25 5.66
CA THR A 51 7.70 15.81 4.31
C THR A 51 8.29 14.76 3.39
N THR A 52 7.50 14.28 2.44
CA THR A 52 7.84 13.15 1.56
C THR A 52 8.30 13.65 0.19
N VAL A 53 9.49 13.21 -0.23
CA VAL A 53 10.02 13.46 -1.58
C VAL A 53 10.18 12.13 -2.30
N ILE A 54 9.40 11.93 -3.35
CA ILE A 54 9.48 10.73 -4.20
C ILE A 54 10.14 11.14 -5.52
N THR A 55 11.17 10.41 -5.91
CA THR A 55 11.84 10.58 -7.20
C THR A 55 11.82 9.27 -7.98
N TYR A 56 11.25 9.32 -9.18
CA TYR A 56 11.14 8.20 -10.09
C TYR A 56 11.95 8.48 -11.36
N ARG A 57 12.91 7.61 -11.63
CA ARG A 57 13.84 7.67 -12.76
C ARG A 57 13.79 6.34 -13.55
N PRO A 58 12.81 6.16 -14.45
CA PRO A 58 12.61 4.88 -15.15
C PRO A 58 13.80 4.40 -15.96
N LEU A 59 14.65 5.31 -16.47
CA LEU A 59 15.82 4.94 -17.26
C LEU A 59 17.02 4.52 -16.40
N VAL A 60 17.01 4.83 -15.10
CA VAL A 60 18.06 4.41 -14.17
C VAL A 60 17.65 3.05 -13.61
N VAL A 61 17.93 1.99 -14.37
CA VAL A 61 17.47 0.62 -14.06
C VAL A 61 17.94 0.15 -12.69
N GLU A 62 19.16 0.51 -12.26
CA GLU A 62 19.69 0.11 -10.96
C GLU A 62 18.91 0.72 -9.78
N LYS A 63 18.37 1.93 -9.95
CA LYS A 63 17.69 2.72 -8.90
C LYS A 63 16.51 3.50 -9.45
N PRO A 64 15.43 2.81 -9.86
CA PRO A 64 14.32 3.46 -10.56
C PRO A 64 13.47 4.34 -9.63
N LEU A 65 13.50 4.10 -8.31
CA LEU A 65 12.68 4.82 -7.34
C LEU A 65 13.48 5.10 -6.07
N SER A 66 13.44 6.34 -5.62
CA SER A 66 13.92 6.76 -4.29
C SER A 66 12.84 7.61 -3.61
N CYS A 67 12.55 7.34 -2.35
CA CYS A 67 11.63 8.08 -1.50
C CYS A 67 12.39 8.54 -0.26
N ASN A 68 12.20 9.78 0.14
CA ASN A 68 12.84 10.36 1.30
C ASN A 68 11.76 10.99 2.18
N LEU A 69 11.66 10.53 3.42
CA LEU A 69 10.75 11.06 4.44
C LEU A 69 11.57 11.94 5.36
N ASN A 70 11.40 13.25 5.25
CA ASN A 70 12.05 14.21 6.15
C ASN A 70 11.16 14.49 7.35
N HIS A 71 11.79 14.64 8.52
CA HIS A 71 11.09 14.93 9.76
C HIS A 71 9.93 13.93 9.97
N CYS A 72 10.23 12.65 9.74
CA CYS A 72 9.30 11.55 9.90
C CYS A 72 9.10 11.31 11.40
N GLU A 73 7.90 11.60 11.87
CA GLU A 73 7.47 11.39 13.25
C GLU A 73 6.25 10.47 13.26
N MET A 74 6.11 9.67 14.30
CA MET A 74 5.01 8.72 14.42
C MET A 74 4.34 8.84 15.79
N PHE A 75 3.02 8.88 15.81
CA PHE A 75 2.20 9.02 17.00
C PHE A 75 1.20 7.87 17.12
N SER A 76 0.93 7.42 18.33
CA SER A 76 -0.28 6.64 18.65
C SER A 76 -1.31 7.56 19.28
N CYS A 77 -2.57 7.38 18.90
CA CYS A 77 -3.68 8.16 19.46
C CYS A 77 -5.01 7.43 19.27
N VAL A 78 -6.07 8.00 19.85
CA VAL A 78 -7.45 7.72 19.46
C VAL A 78 -7.83 8.74 18.39
N LEU A 79 -8.31 8.29 17.22
CA LEU A 79 -8.52 9.17 16.06
C LEU A 79 -9.45 10.37 16.35
N GLY A 80 -10.49 10.14 17.15
CA GLY A 80 -11.45 11.19 17.55
C GLY A 80 -10.95 12.15 18.63
N MET A 81 -9.78 11.89 19.23
CA MET A 81 -9.20 12.65 20.34
C MET A 81 -7.68 12.83 20.16
N GLU A 82 -7.21 13.07 18.93
CA GLU A 82 -5.77 13.21 18.63
C GLU A 82 -5.10 14.25 19.55
N ASP A 83 -5.71 15.43 19.70
CA ASP A 83 -5.16 16.54 20.50
C ASP A 83 -4.91 16.18 21.98
N GLU A 84 -5.69 15.24 22.52
CA GLU A 84 -5.61 14.82 23.92
C GLU A 84 -4.78 13.56 24.12
N THR A 85 -4.71 12.69 23.11
CA THR A 85 -4.20 11.31 23.24
C THR A 85 -2.96 11.02 22.41
N ALA A 86 -2.51 11.93 21.55
CA ALA A 86 -1.34 11.71 20.71
C ALA A 86 -0.05 11.61 21.55
N LEU A 87 0.53 10.42 21.56
CA LEU A 87 1.83 10.12 22.18
C LEU A 87 2.85 9.81 21.08
N SER A 88 4.01 10.48 21.12
CA SER A 88 5.07 10.29 20.14
C SER A 88 5.81 8.97 20.39
N ILE A 89 5.89 8.14 19.36
CA ILE A 89 6.55 6.84 19.36
C ILE A 89 7.94 6.92 18.73
N ILE A 90 8.08 7.68 17.65
CA ILE A 90 9.35 7.90 16.95
C ILE A 90 9.69 9.37 17.05
N ASP A 91 10.85 9.71 17.61
CA ASP A 91 11.37 11.08 17.50
C ASP A 91 11.66 11.42 16.03
N PRO A 92 11.48 12.68 15.59
CA PRO A 92 11.63 13.05 14.19
C PRO A 92 12.94 12.56 13.55
N VAL A 93 12.82 11.73 12.51
CA VAL A 93 13.94 11.10 11.80
C VAL A 93 13.85 11.31 10.29
N THR A 94 15.00 11.31 9.60
CA THR A 94 15.01 11.25 8.13
C THR A 94 15.15 9.79 7.68
N VAL A 95 14.15 9.30 6.94
CA VAL A 95 14.13 7.94 6.39
C VAL A 95 14.37 7.98 4.90
N ASN A 96 15.40 7.29 4.43
CA ASN A 96 15.70 7.10 3.02
C ASN A 96 15.21 5.72 2.59
N ILE A 97 14.41 5.66 1.54
CA ILE A 97 13.84 4.42 1.01
C ILE A 97 14.21 4.34 -0.46
N GLU A 98 14.93 3.31 -0.88
CA GLU A 98 15.35 3.11 -2.26
C GLU A 98 14.97 1.73 -2.76
N ILE A 99 14.56 1.66 -4.02
CA ILE A 99 14.45 0.38 -4.74
C ILE A 99 15.75 0.19 -5.51
N VAL A 100 16.49 -0.86 -5.17
CA VAL A 100 17.72 -1.26 -5.88
C VAL A 100 17.44 -2.55 -6.66
N LEU A 101 17.79 -2.55 -7.94
CA LEU A 101 17.69 -3.71 -8.82
C LEU A 101 19.09 -4.19 -9.17
N ASP A 102 19.45 -5.38 -8.71
CA ASP A 102 20.76 -5.99 -8.96
C ASP A 102 20.58 -7.43 -9.46
N HIS A 103 21.07 -7.73 -10.67
CA HIS A 103 21.06 -9.08 -11.26
C HIS A 103 19.76 -9.89 -11.02
N ASP A 104 18.59 -9.26 -11.21
CA ASP A 104 17.21 -9.78 -11.01
C ASP A 104 16.69 -9.81 -9.55
N VAL A 105 17.49 -9.37 -8.58
CA VAL A 105 17.09 -9.18 -7.19
C VAL A 105 16.57 -7.75 -6.99
N LYS A 106 15.29 -7.62 -6.66
CA LYS A 106 14.67 -6.35 -6.29
C LYS A 106 14.74 -6.15 -4.78
N THR A 107 15.60 -5.26 -4.34
CA THR A 107 15.82 -4.94 -2.93
C THR A 107 15.14 -3.62 -2.56
N LEU A 108 14.34 -3.63 -1.49
CA LEU A 108 13.88 -2.40 -0.83
C LEU A 108 14.87 -2.06 0.28
N LYS A 109 15.67 -1.01 0.09
CA LYS A 109 16.60 -0.52 1.10
C LYS A 109 15.96 0.62 1.88
N VAL A 110 15.99 0.53 3.20
CA VAL A 110 15.54 1.58 4.13
C VAL A 110 16.73 1.96 5.00
N HIS A 111 17.11 3.23 4.99
CA HIS A 111 18.28 3.73 5.72
C HIS A 111 17.93 4.98 6.54
N MET A 112 18.36 4.99 7.80
CA MET A 112 18.19 6.10 8.73
C MET A 112 19.40 6.23 9.65
N VAL A 113 19.89 7.45 9.87
CA VAL A 113 21.11 7.68 10.68
C VAL A 113 20.86 7.35 12.16
N HIS A 114 19.81 7.91 12.75
CA HIS A 114 19.49 7.70 14.15
C HIS A 114 17.99 7.50 14.32
N LEU A 115 17.60 6.34 14.83
CA LEU A 115 16.21 6.01 15.17
C LEU A 115 16.05 5.99 16.69
N SER A 116 15.12 6.76 17.22
CA SER A 116 14.79 6.80 18.65
C SER A 116 13.33 6.43 18.82
N LEU A 117 13.07 5.44 19.66
CA LEU A 117 11.74 4.87 19.90
C LEU A 117 11.35 5.00 21.37
N ARG A 118 10.09 5.39 21.61
CA ARG A 118 9.43 5.30 22.91
C ARG A 118 8.19 4.42 22.72
N LEU A 119 8.18 3.25 23.35
CA LEU A 119 7.15 2.25 23.11
C LEU A 119 6.50 1.81 24.41
N SER A 120 5.19 1.97 24.49
CA SER A 120 4.38 1.33 25.53
C SER A 120 3.98 -0.10 25.12
N TYR A 121 3.52 -0.90 26.08
CA TYR A 121 2.90 -2.19 25.78
C TYR A 121 1.66 -2.03 24.87
N HIS A 122 0.92 -0.93 25.03
CA HIS A 122 -0.25 -0.64 24.21
C HIS A 122 0.14 -0.46 22.73
N ASP A 123 1.17 0.33 22.46
CA ASP A 123 1.67 0.60 21.10
C ASP A 123 2.10 -0.69 20.41
N VAL A 124 2.89 -1.53 21.09
CA VAL A 124 3.38 -2.80 20.54
C VAL A 124 2.23 -3.71 20.15
N ARG A 125 1.17 -3.77 20.98
CA ARG A 125 -0.02 -4.58 20.69
C ARG A 125 -0.80 -4.01 19.50
N MET A 126 -1.02 -2.69 19.47
CA MET A 126 -1.70 -1.99 18.38
C MET A 126 -0.98 -2.24 17.06
N PHE A 127 0.34 -2.07 17.01
CA PHE A 127 1.15 -2.35 15.82
C PHE A 127 1.05 -3.80 15.37
N SER A 128 1.13 -4.75 16.30
CA SER A 128 1.05 -6.17 15.96
C SER A 128 -0.29 -6.49 15.27
N GLN A 129 -1.40 -5.97 15.81
CA GLN A 129 -2.74 -6.16 15.23
C GLN A 129 -2.86 -5.48 13.86
N MET A 130 -2.39 -4.25 13.73
CA MET A 130 -2.42 -3.52 12.46
C MET A 130 -1.57 -4.24 11.38
N LEU A 131 -0.35 -4.66 11.72
CA LEU A 131 0.55 -5.37 10.81
C LEU A 131 -0.01 -6.73 10.36
N GLU A 132 -0.68 -7.47 11.25
CA GLU A 132 -1.36 -8.71 10.90
C GLU A 132 -2.55 -8.51 9.94
N SER A 133 -3.14 -7.31 9.94
CA SER A 133 -4.25 -6.96 9.05
C SER A 133 -3.79 -6.62 7.62
N LEU A 134 -2.60 -6.03 7.45
CA LEU A 134 -2.12 -5.54 6.16
C LEU A 134 -2.06 -6.61 5.05
N PRO A 135 -1.57 -7.84 5.29
CA PRO A 135 -1.59 -8.89 4.27
C PRO A 135 -3.02 -9.27 3.86
N LYS A 136 -3.96 -9.30 4.80
CA LYS A 136 -5.38 -9.63 4.52
C LYS A 136 -6.01 -8.56 3.65
N GLN A 137 -5.79 -7.29 3.99
CA GLN A 137 -6.26 -6.13 3.22
C GLN A 137 -5.63 -6.08 1.81
N THR A 138 -4.32 -6.35 1.71
CA THR A 138 -3.61 -6.38 0.42
C THR A 138 -4.12 -7.51 -0.48
N ARG A 139 -4.33 -8.71 0.08
CA ARG A 139 -4.91 -9.84 -0.67
C ARG A 139 -6.33 -9.52 -1.13
N TRP A 140 -7.15 -8.95 -0.26
CA TRP A 140 -8.49 -8.50 -0.61
C TRP A 140 -8.47 -7.48 -1.76
N ALA A 141 -7.62 -6.45 -1.69
CA ALA A 141 -7.48 -5.46 -2.75
C ALA A 141 -7.03 -6.09 -4.09
N ARG A 142 -6.12 -7.06 -4.05
CA ARG A 142 -5.63 -7.78 -5.25
C ARG A 142 -6.65 -8.73 -5.86
N SER A 143 -7.42 -9.46 -5.06
CA SER A 143 -8.46 -10.36 -5.58
C SER A 143 -9.69 -9.61 -6.08
N HIS A 144 -9.84 -8.34 -5.70
CA HIS A 144 -10.97 -7.48 -6.09
C HIS A 144 -10.56 -6.36 -7.06
N SER A 145 -9.38 -6.44 -7.68
CA SER A 145 -9.02 -5.61 -8.84
C SER A 145 -9.75 -6.10 -10.09
N ILE A 146 -11.07 -5.95 -10.09
CA ILE A 146 -11.90 -6.02 -11.30
C ILE A 146 -11.49 -4.82 -12.17
N PRO A 147 -11.23 -5.00 -13.49
CA PRO A 147 -10.75 -3.94 -14.36
C PRO A 147 -11.69 -2.72 -14.33
N GLN A 148 -11.15 -1.60 -13.86
CA GLN A 148 -11.75 -0.27 -13.95
C GLN A 148 -11.88 0.13 -15.43
N SER A 149 -13.02 -0.16 -16.05
CA SER A 149 -13.39 0.50 -17.31
C SER A 149 -14.88 0.81 -17.45
N VAL A 150 -15.73 0.61 -16.43
CA VAL A 150 -17.18 0.85 -16.57
C VAL A 150 -17.92 1.47 -15.36
N ASP A 151 -17.25 1.79 -14.24
CA ASP A 151 -17.96 1.95 -12.94
C ASP A 151 -18.21 3.40 -12.45
N ASN A 152 -18.08 4.45 -13.29
CA ASN A 152 -18.35 5.84 -12.86
C ASN A 152 -19.84 6.20 -12.70
N THR A 153 -20.75 5.27 -12.94
CA THR A 153 -22.21 5.49 -12.92
C THR A 153 -22.94 4.75 -11.80
N ARG A 154 -22.24 3.93 -11.01
CA ARG A 154 -22.88 3.08 -10.00
C ARG A 154 -22.67 3.62 -8.58
N PRO A 155 -23.71 3.63 -7.74
CA PRO A 155 -23.63 4.21 -6.40
C PRO A 155 -22.73 3.39 -5.47
N ALA A 156 -22.13 4.02 -4.46
CA ALA A 156 -21.12 3.40 -3.59
C ALA A 156 -21.60 2.14 -2.85
N ASN A 157 -22.90 2.01 -2.63
CA ASN A 157 -23.54 0.83 -2.03
C ASN A 157 -23.75 -0.34 -3.00
N PHE A 158 -23.55 -0.15 -4.31
CA PHE A 158 -23.77 -1.19 -5.32
C PHE A 158 -22.92 -2.43 -5.02
N ARG A 159 -21.67 -2.22 -4.59
CA ARG A 159 -20.73 -3.31 -4.25
C ARG A 159 -21.12 -4.07 -2.98
N SER A 160 -21.51 -3.38 -1.92
CA SER A 160 -21.93 -4.05 -0.67
C SER A 160 -23.23 -4.84 -0.86
N GLN A 161 -24.12 -4.37 -1.74
CA GLN A 161 -25.31 -5.09 -2.15
C GLN A 161 -25.00 -6.32 -3.01
N LEU A 162 -24.02 -6.21 -3.91
CA LEU A 162 -23.56 -7.33 -4.75
C LEU A 162 -23.04 -8.50 -3.91
N THR A 163 -22.24 -8.20 -2.88
CA THR A 163 -21.76 -9.23 -1.92
C THR A 163 -22.90 -9.89 -1.16
N LYS A 164 -23.93 -9.12 -0.75
CA LYS A 164 -25.12 -9.66 -0.05
C LYS A 164 -25.94 -10.58 -0.94
N LEU A 165 -26.10 -10.24 -2.22
CA LEU A 165 -26.81 -11.09 -3.19
C LEU A 165 -25.98 -12.33 -3.58
N GLY A 166 -24.66 -12.19 -3.71
CA GLY A 166 -23.74 -13.31 -3.95
C GLY A 166 -23.75 -14.35 -2.83
N ALA A 167 -23.97 -13.92 -1.58
CA ALA A 167 -24.15 -14.84 -0.44
C ALA A 167 -25.40 -15.73 -0.55
N LEU A 168 -26.35 -15.39 -1.43
CA LEU A 168 -27.50 -16.25 -1.76
C LEU A 168 -27.18 -17.32 -2.83
N GLY A 169 -25.93 -17.37 -3.29
CA GLY A 169 -25.43 -18.39 -4.21
C GLY A 169 -25.55 -18.05 -5.70
N PHE A 170 -25.89 -16.81 -6.06
CA PHE A 170 -26.00 -16.37 -7.46
C PHE A 170 -24.67 -15.82 -7.99
N THR A 171 -24.49 -15.84 -9.33
CA THR A 171 -23.26 -15.27 -9.93
C THR A 171 -23.19 -13.77 -9.72
N GLU A 172 -21.97 -13.23 -9.66
CA GLU A 172 -21.76 -11.78 -9.59
C GLU A 172 -22.39 -11.03 -10.78
N GLY A 173 -22.39 -11.63 -11.98
CA GLY A 173 -23.01 -11.06 -13.17
C GLY A 173 -24.53 -10.96 -13.08
N ASP A 174 -25.18 -12.00 -12.55
CA ASP A 174 -26.63 -11.99 -12.34
C ASP A 174 -27.00 -10.99 -11.24
N CYS A 175 -26.23 -10.93 -10.14
CA CYS A 175 -26.46 -9.99 -9.05
C CYS A 175 -26.33 -8.53 -9.52
N ALA A 176 -25.37 -8.23 -10.40
CA ALA A 176 -25.21 -6.90 -10.96
C ALA A 176 -26.40 -6.53 -11.85
N THR A 177 -26.84 -7.47 -12.70
CA THR A 177 -28.01 -7.28 -13.58
C THR A 177 -29.28 -7.05 -12.77
N ALA A 178 -29.47 -7.82 -11.69
CA ALA A 178 -30.61 -7.67 -10.79
C ALA A 178 -30.63 -6.29 -10.12
N LEU A 179 -29.47 -5.81 -9.62
CA LEU A 179 -29.38 -4.49 -9.01
C LEU A 179 -29.62 -3.35 -10.01
N GLU A 180 -29.20 -3.49 -11.26
CA GLU A 180 -29.50 -2.50 -12.30
C GLU A 180 -30.99 -2.46 -12.65
N LYS A 181 -31.64 -3.64 -12.75
CA LYS A 181 -33.08 -3.75 -13.06
C LYS A 181 -33.96 -3.27 -11.91
N CYS A 182 -33.50 -3.46 -10.68
CA CYS A 182 -34.20 -3.09 -9.45
C CYS A 182 -33.71 -1.76 -8.87
N ASN A 183 -33.00 -0.94 -9.67
CA ASN A 183 -32.60 0.41 -9.28
C ASN A 183 -31.83 0.49 -7.93
N GLY A 184 -31.05 -0.54 -7.61
CA GLY A 184 -30.29 -0.65 -6.36
C GLY A 184 -31.09 -1.08 -5.12
N GLN A 185 -32.35 -1.52 -5.28
CA GLN A 185 -33.16 -2.09 -4.20
C GLN A 185 -32.79 -3.56 -3.98
N LEU A 186 -32.22 -3.86 -2.81
CA LEU A 186 -31.64 -5.18 -2.51
C LEU A 186 -32.69 -6.30 -2.47
N ASP A 187 -33.83 -6.05 -1.83
CA ASP A 187 -34.87 -7.07 -1.65
C ASP A 187 -35.55 -7.43 -2.98
N ASP A 188 -35.81 -6.41 -3.81
CA ASP A 188 -36.36 -6.59 -5.16
C ASP A 188 -35.35 -7.30 -6.07
N ALA A 189 -34.06 -6.98 -5.95
CA ALA A 189 -32.99 -7.66 -6.69
C ALA A 189 -32.87 -9.14 -6.26
N ALA A 190 -32.96 -9.44 -4.96
CA ALA A 190 -32.97 -10.81 -4.46
C ALA A 190 -34.18 -11.59 -5.00
N LEU A 191 -35.37 -10.98 -5.00
CA LEU A 191 -36.57 -11.59 -5.57
C LEU A 191 -36.43 -11.80 -7.08
N TRP A 192 -35.88 -10.82 -7.81
CA TRP A 192 -35.64 -10.92 -9.25
C TRP A 192 -34.71 -12.08 -9.59
N LEU A 193 -33.63 -12.26 -8.81
CA LEU A 193 -32.69 -13.37 -8.96
C LEU A 193 -33.35 -14.73 -8.80
N THR A 194 -34.27 -14.91 -7.83
CA THR A 194 -34.98 -16.19 -7.66
C THR A 194 -35.84 -16.58 -8.87
N GLN A 195 -36.23 -15.60 -9.68
CA GLN A 195 -37.10 -15.79 -10.84
C GLN A 195 -36.31 -15.89 -12.16
N HIS A 196 -35.12 -15.29 -12.22
CA HIS A 196 -34.40 -15.08 -13.49
C HIS A 196 -32.97 -15.65 -13.50
N ALA A 197 -32.45 -16.11 -12.37
CA ALA A 197 -31.12 -16.70 -12.26
C ALA A 197 -31.15 -18.04 -11.51
N SER A 198 -30.17 -18.89 -11.80
CA SER A 198 -29.96 -20.15 -11.09
C SER A 198 -28.72 -20.05 -10.20
N PRO A 199 -28.74 -20.56 -8.96
CA PRO A 199 -27.56 -20.59 -8.12
C PRO A 199 -26.40 -21.34 -8.79
N VAL A 200 -25.19 -20.85 -8.61
CA VAL A 200 -23.99 -21.43 -9.20
C VAL A 200 -23.72 -22.79 -8.58
N GLN A 201 -23.72 -23.84 -9.39
CA GLN A 201 -23.08 -25.10 -9.03
C GLN A 201 -21.57 -24.95 -9.22
N GLU A 202 -20.80 -25.14 -8.16
CA GLU A 202 -19.35 -24.93 -8.12
C GLU A 202 -18.64 -25.73 -9.24
N THR A 203 -18.16 -25.00 -10.25
CA THR A 203 -17.10 -25.48 -11.15
C THR A 203 -15.97 -24.47 -11.12
N SER A 204 -14.96 -24.79 -10.29
CA SER A 204 -13.71 -24.05 -10.17
C SER A 204 -13.02 -23.94 -11.53
N SER A 205 -13.02 -22.75 -12.11
CA SER A 205 -12.23 -22.43 -13.31
C SER A 205 -11.22 -21.34 -12.96
N ASP A 206 -10.02 -21.79 -12.58
CA ASP A 206 -8.84 -20.97 -12.36
C ASP A 206 -8.45 -20.25 -13.65
N ARG A 207 -8.68 -18.94 -13.69
CA ARG A 207 -8.14 -18.07 -14.73
C ARG A 207 -6.78 -17.54 -14.28
N ASN A 208 -5.77 -18.18 -14.86
CA ASN A 208 -4.38 -17.77 -14.89
C ASN A 208 -4.28 -16.32 -15.41
N SER A 209 -4.17 -15.35 -14.49
CA SER A 209 -3.81 -13.97 -14.82
C SER A 209 -2.39 -13.74 -14.35
N SER A 210 -1.51 -13.46 -15.30
CA SER A 210 -0.12 -13.05 -15.11
C SER A 210 -0.09 -11.69 -14.41
N ALA A 211 -0.34 -11.71 -13.10
CA ALA A 211 -0.16 -10.57 -12.24
C ALA A 211 1.35 -10.30 -12.15
N VAL A 212 1.76 -9.12 -12.61
CA VAL A 212 3.09 -8.56 -12.36
C VAL A 212 3.40 -8.72 -10.88
N ASN A 213 4.30 -9.64 -10.56
CA ASN A 213 4.70 -9.94 -9.20
C ASN A 213 5.59 -8.77 -8.74
N ARG A 214 4.98 -7.69 -8.25
CA ARG A 214 5.69 -6.51 -7.72
C ARG A 214 6.16 -6.72 -6.28
N SER A 215 6.34 -7.96 -5.85
CA SER A 215 6.97 -8.24 -4.56
C SER A 215 8.46 -7.90 -4.63
N PHE A 216 8.98 -7.30 -3.56
CA PHE A 216 10.42 -7.20 -3.36
C PHE A 216 10.96 -8.59 -3.03
N THR A 217 12.16 -8.91 -3.52
CA THR A 217 12.84 -10.17 -3.20
C THR A 217 13.53 -10.06 -1.85
N VAL A 218 14.03 -8.87 -1.51
CA VAL A 218 14.79 -8.60 -0.28
C VAL A 218 14.33 -7.27 0.32
N ILE A 219 14.23 -7.23 1.64
CA ILE A 219 14.08 -5.99 2.41
C ILE A 219 15.31 -5.82 3.28
N GLU A 220 15.97 -4.68 3.17
CA GLU A 220 17.15 -4.33 3.95
C GLU A 220 16.87 -3.04 4.72
N VAL A 221 16.99 -3.09 6.04
CA VAL A 221 16.81 -1.95 6.94
C VAL A 221 18.12 -1.71 7.67
N GLU A 222 18.67 -0.52 7.52
CA GLU A 222 19.96 -0.11 8.09
C GLU A 222 19.77 1.15 8.94
N THR A 223 20.35 1.13 10.14
CA THR A 223 20.50 2.33 10.95
C THR A 223 21.81 2.38 11.70
N ASP A 224 22.46 3.54 11.71
CA ASP A 224 23.74 3.76 12.39
C ASP A 224 23.57 3.78 13.91
N SER A 225 22.38 4.09 14.41
CA SER A 225 22.11 4.10 15.85
C SER A 225 20.64 3.93 16.12
N LEU A 226 20.30 2.95 16.95
CA LEU A 226 18.94 2.72 17.44
C LEU A 226 18.91 2.91 18.95
N SER A 227 18.08 3.82 19.43
CA SER A 227 17.70 3.93 20.84
C SER A 227 16.24 3.50 21.01
N MET A 228 15.96 2.67 22.00
CA MET A 228 14.62 2.20 22.31
C MET A 228 14.37 2.28 23.80
N CYS A 229 13.35 3.04 24.18
CA CYS A 229 12.86 3.16 25.54
C CYS A 229 11.48 2.50 25.64
N ILE A 230 11.39 1.45 26.44
CA ILE A 230 10.13 0.82 26.80
C ILE A 230 9.57 1.54 28.01
N ILE A 231 8.34 2.03 27.88
CA ILE A 231 7.66 2.81 28.92
C ILE A 231 6.43 2.07 29.45
N ASP A 232 6.12 2.32 30.72
CA ASP A 232 4.78 2.09 31.28
C ASP A 232 3.96 3.36 31.06
N ASP A 233 2.94 3.28 30.20
CA ASP A 233 2.04 4.39 29.88
C ASP A 233 0.96 4.50 30.97
N CYS A 234 1.31 5.23 32.03
CA CYS A 234 0.48 5.43 33.22
C CYS A 234 -0.44 6.65 33.11
N ARG A 235 -0.98 6.99 31.93
CA ARG A 235 -1.85 8.15 31.61
C ARG A 235 -1.27 9.53 31.90
N ASP A 236 -0.76 9.75 33.11
CA ASP A 236 -0.26 11.02 33.63
C ASP A 236 1.28 11.05 33.67
N ALA A 237 1.94 9.92 33.40
CA ALA A 237 3.39 9.79 33.42
C ALA A 237 3.89 8.62 32.55
N ASP A 238 4.86 8.92 31.69
CA ASP A 238 5.63 7.91 30.96
C ASP A 238 6.78 7.42 31.85
N VAL A 239 6.61 6.26 32.47
CA VAL A 239 7.64 5.69 33.36
C VAL A 239 8.58 4.81 32.55
N PRO A 240 9.89 5.14 32.43
CA PRO A 240 10.82 4.29 31.70
C PRO A 240 11.05 2.97 32.44
N LEU A 241 10.77 1.85 31.78
CA LEU A 241 10.97 0.49 32.30
C LEU A 241 12.31 -0.10 31.85
N LEU A 242 12.69 0.13 30.60
CA LEU A 242 13.92 -0.39 30.00
C LEU A 242 14.39 0.54 28.88
N GLU A 243 15.68 0.85 28.87
CA GLU A 243 16.32 1.57 27.76
C GLU A 243 17.42 0.70 27.14
N MET A 244 17.44 0.62 25.82
CA MET A 244 18.41 -0.13 25.05
C MET A 244 18.96 0.74 23.93
N THR A 245 20.27 0.67 23.69
CA THR A 245 20.93 1.38 22.59
C THR A 245 21.79 0.41 21.80
N LEU A 246 21.67 0.47 20.47
CA LEU A 246 22.44 -0.30 19.51
C LEU A 246 23.19 0.69 18.63
N GLY A 247 24.51 0.57 18.56
CA GLY A 247 25.36 1.46 17.75
C GLY A 247 25.42 1.10 16.26
N ALA A 248 24.66 0.11 15.81
CA ALA A 248 24.36 -0.20 14.42
C ALA A 248 23.31 -1.32 14.39
N LEU A 249 22.33 -1.24 13.49
CA LEU A 249 21.38 -2.32 13.21
C LEU A 249 21.24 -2.48 11.70
N VAL A 250 21.51 -3.70 11.22
CA VAL A 250 21.27 -4.11 9.84
C VAL A 250 20.36 -5.33 9.87
N LEU A 251 19.18 -5.19 9.30
CA LEU A 251 18.14 -6.21 9.25
C LEU A 251 17.86 -6.55 7.79
N ARG A 252 17.97 -7.83 7.44
CA ARG A 252 17.77 -8.31 6.07
C ARG A 252 16.79 -9.48 6.08
N GLN A 253 15.70 -9.36 5.32
CA GLN A 253 14.67 -10.37 5.14
C GLN A 253 14.57 -10.80 3.68
#